data_AF-A0A7C7XSH5-F1
#
_entry.id   AF-A0A7C7XSH5-F1
#
_cell.length_a   1.000
_cell.length_b   1.000
_cell.length_c   1.000
_cell.angle_alpha   90.00
_cell.angle_beta   90.00
_cell.angle_gamma   90.00
#
_symmetry.space_group_name_H-M   'P 1'
#
loop_
_entity.id
_entity.type
_entity.pdbx_description
1 polymer ?
#
loop_
_entity_poly.entity_id
_entity_poly.type
_entity_poly.pdbx_seq_one_letter_code
_entity_poly.pdbx_strand_id
1 'polypeptide(L)'
;MNASWVRTSDGRSGRSSRAVLVLFAIVATAMVVGSVTLSRVVGQPEPEQHVITIPEGTAMRISLGHDVDIIPADLNFRLRDQLTVINEDSTAHQIGPFVIPAGDRLDTRFAEAATVEGFCSLHSSGRITINVGGT
;
A
#
# COMPACT_ATOMS: atom_id res chain seq x y z
N MET A 1 -60.30 62.91 17.03
CA MET A 1 -59.45 62.54 15.89
C MET A 1 -58.20 61.81 16.40
N ASN A 2 -58.35 60.50 16.53
CA ASN A 2 -57.39 59.41 16.33
C ASN A 2 -56.05 59.75 15.67
N ALA A 3 -54.94 59.30 16.28
CA ALA A 3 -54.03 58.31 15.68
C ALA A 3 -52.99 57.81 16.70
N SER A 4 -53.11 56.54 17.03
CA SER A 4 -52.10 55.68 17.64
C SER A 4 -50.89 55.48 16.71
N TRP A 5 -49.67 55.61 17.21
CA TRP A 5 -48.46 55.04 16.58
C TRP A 5 -47.68 54.23 17.61
N VAL A 6 -47.83 52.91 17.51
CA VAL A 6 -46.83 51.93 17.05
C VAL A 6 -45.66 51.77 18.03
N ARG A 7 -45.79 50.71 18.84
CA ARG A 7 -44.71 50.01 19.53
C ARG A 7 -43.88 49.28 18.48
N THR A 8 -42.67 49.72 18.16
CA THR A 8 -41.71 48.89 17.44
C THR A 8 -41.06 47.94 18.44
N SER A 9 -41.43 46.66 18.34
CA SER A 9 -40.85 45.57 19.12
C SER A 9 -39.44 45.29 18.64
N ASP A 10 -38.45 45.82 19.35
CA ASP A 10 -37.06 45.42 19.21
C ASP A 10 -36.77 44.37 20.29
N GLY A 11 -36.35 43.16 19.90
CA GLY A 11 -36.07 42.12 20.90
C GLY A 11 -35.96 40.66 20.44
N ARG A 12 -36.13 40.34 19.14
CA ARG A 12 -36.09 38.94 18.66
C ARG A 12 -34.83 38.52 17.90
N SER A 13 -33.79 39.35 17.86
CA SER A 13 -32.58 39.11 17.04
C SER A 13 -31.45 38.35 17.77
N GLY A 14 -31.34 38.44 19.10
CA GLY A 14 -30.19 37.87 19.83
C GLY A 14 -30.22 36.36 20.10
N ARG A 15 -31.41 35.76 20.23
CA ARG A 15 -31.57 34.31 20.55
C ARG A 15 -31.50 33.41 19.31
N SER A 16 -31.99 33.90 18.16
CA SER A 16 -31.93 33.17 16.89
C SER A 16 -30.51 33.08 16.35
N SER A 17 -29.74 34.18 16.41
CA SER A 17 -28.35 34.21 15.93
C SER A 17 -27.43 33.26 16.70
N ARG A 18 -27.58 33.20 18.04
CA ARG A 18 -26.83 32.27 18.89
C ARG A 18 -27.17 30.80 18.61
N ALA A 19 -28.45 30.48 18.42
CA ALA A 19 -28.88 29.13 18.08
C ALA A 19 -28.32 28.67 16.72
N VAL A 20 -28.28 29.56 15.73
CA VAL A 20 -27.70 29.29 14.42
C VAL A 20 -26.20 29.02 14.52
N LEU A 21 -25.45 29.83 15.26
CA LEU A 21 -24.00 29.63 15.46
C LEU A 21 -23.68 28.30 16.17
N VAL A 22 -24.48 27.93 17.19
CA VAL A 22 -24.32 26.64 17.88
C VAL A 22 -24.60 25.47 16.94
N LEU A 23 -25.63 25.57 16.10
CA LEU A 23 -25.94 24.54 15.11
C LEU A 23 -24.79 24.36 14.11
N PHE A 24 -24.25 25.46 13.58
CA PHE A 24 -23.09 25.43 12.68
C PHE A 24 -21.87 24.79 13.34
N ALA A 25 -21.58 25.12 14.60
CA ALA A 25 -20.46 24.54 15.34
C ALA A 25 -20.64 23.01 15.53
N ILE A 26 -21.84 22.54 15.85
CA ILE A 26 -22.13 21.11 16.00
C ILE A 26 -21.96 20.37 14.67
N VAL A 27 -22.50 20.91 13.58
CA VAL A 27 -22.38 20.31 12.24
C VAL A 27 -20.91 20.25 11.79
N ALA A 28 -20.16 21.34 11.98
CA ALA A 28 -18.74 21.37 11.65
C ALA A 28 -17.94 20.33 12.47
N THR A 29 -18.23 20.21 13.76
CA THR A 29 -17.57 19.22 14.63
C THR A 29 -17.94 17.79 14.21
N ALA A 30 -19.21 17.52 13.92
CA ALA A 30 -19.67 16.21 13.45
C ALA A 30 -19.02 15.83 12.11
N MET A 31 -18.81 16.80 11.21
CA MET A 31 -18.16 16.57 9.92
C MET A 31 -16.67 16.27 10.07
N VAL A 32 -15.96 16.99 10.93
CA VAL A 32 -14.53 16.72 11.22
C VAL A 32 -14.36 15.36 11.90
N VAL A 33 -15.15 15.08 12.94
CA VAL A 33 -15.11 13.80 13.66
C VAL A 33 -15.49 12.66 12.70
N GLY A 34 -16.56 12.83 11.92
CA GLY A 34 -17.00 11.86 10.92
C GLY A 34 -15.93 11.58 9.86
N SER A 35 -15.24 12.62 9.36
CA SER A 35 -14.16 12.43 8.39
C SER A 35 -12.99 11.63 8.99
N VAL A 36 -12.57 11.96 10.22
CA VAL A 36 -11.45 11.27 10.87
C VAL A 36 -11.81 9.81 11.20
N THR A 37 -13.02 9.55 11.68
CA THR A 37 -13.47 8.19 11.98
C THR A 37 -13.60 7.36 10.70
N LEU A 38 -14.12 7.93 9.61
CA LEU A 38 -14.21 7.23 8.32
C LEU A 38 -12.82 6.89 7.78
N SER A 39 -11.85 7.81 7.83
CA SER A 39 -10.48 7.55 7.37
C SER A 39 -9.75 6.50 8.20
N ARG A 40 -10.11 6.31 9.48
CA ARG A 40 -9.55 5.26 10.34
C ARG A 40 -10.13 3.88 10.02
N VAL A 41 -11.41 3.83 9.62
CA VAL A 41 -12.11 2.59 9.27
C VAL A 41 -11.76 2.13 7.85
N VAL A 42 -11.55 3.07 6.92
CA VAL A 42 -11.01 2.80 5.57
C VAL A 42 -9.48 2.75 5.66
N GLY A 43 -8.95 1.79 6.42
CA GLY A 43 -7.51 1.54 6.47
C GLY A 43 -6.99 1.11 5.09
N GLN A 44 -5.85 1.64 4.68
CA GLN A 44 -5.12 1.07 3.55
C GLN A 44 -4.69 -0.36 3.90
N PRO A 45 -4.71 -1.32 2.95
CA PRO A 45 -4.19 -2.65 3.18
C PRO A 45 -2.80 -2.58 3.81
N GLU A 46 -2.57 -3.37 4.86
CA GLU A 46 -1.26 -3.46 5.49
C GLU A 46 -0.27 -4.06 4.48
N PRO A 47 0.96 -3.51 4.36
CA PRO A 47 1.96 -4.06 3.45
C PRO A 47 2.25 -5.53 3.75
N GLU A 48 2.32 -6.34 2.71
CA GLU A 48 2.61 -7.76 2.83
C GLU A 48 4.12 -8.02 2.79
N GLN A 49 4.58 -9.03 3.54
CA GLN A 49 5.97 -9.47 3.56
C GLN A 49 6.08 -10.79 2.80
N HIS A 50 6.85 -10.79 1.72
CA HIS A 50 7.11 -11.93 0.87
C HIS A 50 8.53 -12.43 1.12
N VAL A 51 8.68 -13.67 1.56
CA VAL A 51 9.99 -14.27 1.84
C VAL A 51 10.23 -15.45 0.90
N ILE A 52 11.36 -15.41 0.20
CA ILE A 52 11.80 -16.46 -0.71
C ILE A 52 13.18 -16.94 -0.27
N THR A 53 13.34 -18.25 -0.10
CA THR A 53 14.65 -18.85 0.18
C THR A 53 15.11 -19.64 -1.03
N ILE A 54 16.34 -19.38 -1.49
CA ILE A 54 17.02 -20.16 -2.52
C ILE A 54 17.85 -21.22 -1.79
N PRO A 55 17.50 -22.52 -1.89
CA PRO A 55 18.19 -23.55 -1.13
C PRO A 55 19.63 -23.78 -1.62
N GLU A 56 20.48 -24.27 -0.72
CA GLU A 56 21.82 -24.75 -1.07
C GLU A 56 21.78 -25.79 -2.20
N GLY A 57 22.71 -25.69 -3.16
CA GLY A 57 22.82 -26.63 -4.26
C GLY A 57 21.84 -26.37 -5.41
N THR A 58 21.13 -25.24 -5.41
CA THR A 58 20.27 -24.81 -6.52
C THR A 58 21.06 -24.69 -7.83
N ALA A 59 22.20 -24.01 -7.81
CA ALA A 59 23.12 -23.87 -8.93
C ALA A 59 23.67 -25.22 -9.39
N MET A 60 23.94 -26.15 -8.45
CA MET A 60 24.33 -27.52 -8.81
C MET A 60 23.23 -28.21 -9.61
N ARG A 61 21.96 -28.14 -9.16
CA ARG A 61 20.83 -28.72 -9.89
C ARG A 61 20.68 -28.12 -11.29
N ILE A 62 20.78 -26.79 -11.40
CA ILE A 62 20.73 -26.09 -12.69
C ILE A 62 21.87 -26.56 -13.59
N SER A 63 23.09 -26.68 -13.07
CA SER A 63 24.26 -27.11 -13.85
C SER A 63 24.16 -28.56 -14.35
N LEU A 64 23.41 -29.40 -13.62
CA LEU A 64 23.09 -30.78 -14.02
C LEU A 64 21.93 -30.85 -15.02
N GLY A 65 21.34 -29.72 -15.40
CA GLY A 65 20.21 -29.65 -16.32
C GLY A 65 18.87 -30.02 -15.70
N HIS A 66 18.75 -29.98 -14.37
CA HIS A 66 17.46 -30.14 -13.70
C HIS A 66 16.66 -28.84 -13.75
N ASP A 67 15.36 -28.97 -13.99
CA ASP A 67 14.42 -27.86 -13.84
C ASP A 67 14.35 -27.40 -12.38
N VAL A 68 14.27 -26.08 -12.21
CA VAL A 68 14.16 -25.41 -10.91
C VAL A 68 13.03 -24.38 -11.00
N ASP A 69 12.02 -24.53 -10.15
CA ASP A 69 10.87 -23.62 -10.04
C ASP A 69 10.69 -23.19 -8.58
N ILE A 70 11.65 -22.41 -8.08
CA ILE A 70 11.61 -21.84 -6.70
C ILE A 70 10.71 -20.61 -6.66
N ILE A 71 10.66 -19.86 -7.77
CA ILE A 71 9.88 -18.63 -7.92
C ILE A 71 8.90 -18.82 -9.08
N PRO A 72 7.63 -18.39 -8.98
CA PRO A 72 6.70 -18.45 -10.10
C PRO A 72 7.15 -17.55 -11.27
N ALA A 73 6.67 -17.84 -12.48
CA ALA A 73 6.93 -17.00 -13.66
C ALA A 73 6.37 -15.56 -13.54
N ASP A 74 5.31 -15.39 -12.75
CA ASP A 74 4.64 -14.12 -12.51
C ASP A 74 4.59 -13.81 -11.01
N LEU A 75 5.31 -12.76 -10.60
CA LEU A 75 5.26 -12.21 -9.25
C LEU A 75 4.36 -10.99 -9.24
N ASN A 76 3.41 -10.94 -8.31
CA ASN A 76 2.48 -9.82 -8.16
C ASN A 76 2.61 -9.25 -6.75
N PHE A 77 3.03 -7.99 -6.66
CA PHE A 77 3.23 -7.26 -5.43
C PHE A 77 2.34 -6.03 -5.37
N ARG A 78 1.95 -5.65 -4.16
CA ARG A 78 1.31 -4.36 -3.93
C ARG A 78 2.35 -3.28 -3.69
N LEU A 79 1.94 -2.03 -3.91
CA LEU A 79 2.71 -0.90 -3.40
C LEU A 79 2.92 -1.06 -1.89
N ARG A 80 4.16 -0.78 -1.46
CA ARG A 80 4.67 -0.88 -0.09
C ARG A 80 5.02 -2.29 0.37
N ASP A 81 4.66 -3.34 -0.37
CA ASP A 81 5.08 -4.71 -0.04
C ASP A 81 6.59 -4.82 0.06
N GLN A 82 7.03 -5.76 0.88
CA GLN A 82 8.43 -6.09 1.09
C GLN A 82 8.73 -7.46 0.51
N LEU A 83 9.78 -7.54 -0.30
CA LEU A 83 10.35 -8.80 -0.77
C LEU A 83 11.70 -9.00 -0.08
N THR A 84 11.81 -10.11 0.63
CA THR A 84 13.06 -10.62 1.19
C THR A 84 13.45 -11.90 0.44
N VAL A 85 14.62 -11.91 -0.18
CA VAL A 85 15.20 -13.10 -0.82
C VAL A 85 16.44 -13.51 -0.07
N ILE A 86 16.49 -14.74 0.41
CA ILE A 86 17.62 -15.32 1.14
C ILE A 86 18.30 -16.33 0.23
N ASN A 87 19.55 -16.08 -0.13
CA ASN A 87 20.33 -17.02 -0.93
C ASN A 87 21.19 -17.89 -0.03
N GLU A 88 20.74 -19.12 0.22
CA GLU A 88 21.52 -20.13 0.94
C GLU A 88 22.44 -20.92 0.01
N ASP A 89 22.44 -20.62 -1.29
CA ASP A 89 23.35 -21.24 -2.24
C ASP A 89 24.74 -20.60 -2.26
N SER A 90 25.67 -21.38 -2.79
CA SER A 90 27.08 -21.05 -3.02
C SER A 90 27.32 -20.18 -4.26
N THR A 91 26.28 -19.88 -5.04
CA THR A 91 26.35 -19.10 -6.28
C THR A 91 25.35 -17.95 -6.28
N ALA A 92 25.69 -16.86 -6.96
CA ALA A 92 24.77 -15.73 -7.14
C ALA A 92 23.61 -16.11 -8.09
N HIS A 93 22.42 -15.64 -7.76
CA HIS A 93 21.22 -15.87 -8.57
C HIS A 93 20.59 -14.57 -9.04
N GLN A 94 19.89 -14.62 -10.17
CA GLN A 94 19.25 -13.46 -10.78
C GLN A 94 17.72 -13.61 -10.80
N ILE A 95 17.02 -12.55 -10.38
CA ILE A 95 15.57 -12.39 -10.44
C ILE A 95 15.28 -11.03 -11.07
N GLY A 96 15.09 -11.02 -12.40
CA GLY A 96 14.89 -9.81 -13.17
C GLY A 96 16.05 -8.82 -12.96
N PRO A 97 15.79 -7.61 -12.45
CA PRO A 97 16.82 -6.60 -12.20
C PRO A 97 17.68 -6.90 -10.96
N PHE A 98 17.29 -7.87 -10.14
CA PHE A 98 17.97 -8.16 -8.88
C PHE A 98 18.99 -9.28 -9.04
N VAL A 99 20.19 -9.06 -8.53
CA VAL A 99 21.22 -10.09 -8.36
C VAL A 99 21.40 -10.31 -6.87
N ILE A 100 21.25 -11.54 -6.41
CA ILE A 100 21.38 -11.92 -5.01
C ILE A 100 22.70 -12.69 -4.87
N PRO A 101 23.74 -12.12 -4.24
CA PRO A 101 25.02 -12.79 -4.04
C PRO A 101 24.88 -14.10 -3.25
N ALA A 102 25.89 -14.97 -3.38
CA ALA A 102 25.95 -16.23 -2.63
C ALA A 102 25.97 -15.97 -1.12
N GLY A 103 25.15 -16.70 -0.36
CA GLY A 103 25.08 -16.57 1.11
C GLY A 103 24.48 -15.25 1.62
N ASP A 104 23.98 -14.38 0.74
CA ASP A 104 23.49 -13.04 1.10
C ASP A 104 21.96 -12.95 1.04
N ARG A 105 21.42 -11.80 1.46
CA ARG A 105 19.99 -11.50 1.36
C ARG A 105 19.73 -10.19 0.64
N LEU A 106 18.65 -10.17 -0.15
CA LEU A 106 18.07 -8.96 -0.71
C LEU A 106 16.84 -8.60 0.13
N ASP A 107 16.78 -7.36 0.59
CA ASP A 107 15.59 -6.76 1.19
C ASP A 107 15.17 -5.56 0.34
N THR A 108 14.01 -5.63 -0.29
CA THR A 108 13.48 -4.53 -1.11
C THR A 108 12.04 -4.22 -0.78
N ARG A 109 11.68 -2.94 -0.91
CA ARG A 109 10.32 -2.46 -0.72
C ARG A 109 9.86 -1.75 -1.99
N PHE A 110 8.69 -2.11 -2.47
CA PHE A 110 8.17 -1.56 -3.71
C PHE A 110 7.52 -0.19 -3.50
N ALA A 111 8.16 0.87 -4.01
CA ALA A 111 7.70 2.25 -3.84
C ALA A 111 6.90 2.80 -5.04
N GLU A 112 7.08 2.21 -6.21
CA GLU A 112 6.51 2.68 -7.47
C GLU A 112 5.83 1.53 -8.23
N ALA A 113 4.75 1.84 -8.93
CA ALA A 113 4.06 0.87 -9.77
C ALA A 113 4.87 0.62 -11.04
N ALA A 114 5.08 -0.64 -11.38
CA ALA A 114 5.89 -1.05 -12.52
C ALA A 114 5.55 -2.48 -12.95
N THR A 115 5.72 -2.75 -14.24
CA THR A 115 5.83 -4.12 -14.76
C THR A 115 7.24 -4.30 -15.29
N VAL A 116 7.96 -5.27 -14.74
CA VAL A 116 9.35 -5.55 -15.09
C VAL A 116 9.46 -6.97 -15.61
N GLU A 117 9.96 -7.11 -16.83
CA GLU A 117 10.32 -8.41 -17.39
C GLU A 117 11.84 -8.57 -17.39
N GLY A 118 12.31 -9.79 -17.12
CA GLY A 118 13.75 -10.05 -17.12
C GLY A 118 14.11 -11.53 -17.14
N PHE A 119 15.40 -11.77 -16.93
CA PHE A 119 15.95 -13.12 -16.76
C PHE A 119 15.72 -13.60 -15.34
N CYS A 120 15.48 -14.90 -15.19
CA CYS A 120 15.35 -15.55 -13.89
C CYS A 120 16.12 -16.85 -13.89
N SER A 121 17.09 -17.00 -12.99
CA SER A 121 17.81 -18.26 -12.84
C SER A 121 17.05 -19.30 -12.00
N LEU A 122 15.91 -18.92 -11.42
CA LEU A 122 15.19 -19.69 -10.39
C LEU A 122 13.82 -20.21 -10.87
N HIS A 123 13.55 -20.09 -12.17
CA HIS A 123 12.38 -20.64 -12.82
C HIS A 123 12.82 -21.31 -14.13
N SER A 124 12.23 -22.46 -14.45
CA SER A 124 12.60 -23.30 -15.60
C SER A 124 12.51 -22.58 -16.95
N SER A 125 11.60 -21.60 -17.08
CA SER A 125 11.49 -20.78 -18.30
C SER A 125 12.68 -19.84 -18.55
N GLY A 126 13.53 -19.61 -17.54
CA GLY A 126 14.62 -18.63 -17.59
C GLY A 126 14.15 -17.16 -17.56
N ARG A 127 12.85 -16.92 -17.36
CA ARG A 127 12.20 -15.61 -17.45
C ARG A 127 11.31 -15.34 -16.24
N ILE A 128 11.08 -14.06 -15.97
CA ILE A 128 10.19 -13.59 -14.91
C ILE A 128 9.45 -12.33 -15.38
N THR A 129 8.21 -12.20 -14.93
CA THR A 129 7.43 -10.96 -14.92
C THR A 129 7.18 -10.55 -13.47
N ILE A 130 7.54 -9.32 -13.12
CA ILE A 130 7.28 -8.74 -11.81
C ILE A 130 6.29 -7.60 -12.00
N ASN A 131 5.09 -7.74 -11.46
CA ASN A 131 4.06 -6.72 -11.46
C ASN A 131 3.97 -6.08 -10.08
N VAL A 132 4.13 -4.77 -10.03
CA VAL A 132 3.91 -3.95 -8.85
C VAL A 132 2.76 -3.00 -9.15
N GLY A 133 1.65 -3.13 -8.43
CA GLY A 133 0.47 -2.30 -8.66
C GLY A 133 -0.38 -2.15 -7.40
N GLY A 134 -1.42 -1.34 -7.49
CA GLY A 134 -2.48 -1.32 -6.48
C GLY A 134 -3.55 -2.35 -6.83
N THR A 135 -3.84 -3.27 -5.92
CA THR A 135 -5.18 -3.88 -5.82
C THR A 135 -5.87 -3.30 -4.60
#